data_AF-A0A4Q3CB66-F1
#
_entry.id   AF-A0A4Q3CB66-F1
#
_cell.length_a   1.000
_cell.length_b   1.000
_cell.length_c   1.000
_cell.angle_alpha   90.00
_cell.angle_beta   90.00
_cell.angle_gamma   90.00
#
_symmetry.space_group_name_H-M   'P 1'
#
loop_
_entity.id
_entity.type
_entity.pdbx_description
1 polymer ?
#
loop_
_entity_poly.entity_id
_entity_poly.type
_entity_poly.pdbx_seq_one_letter_code
_entity_poly.pdbx_strand_id
1 'polypeptide(L)'
;MNNFFSKCNYWQLSLFLIIMAMPRANAQTGNVDIGSGTNITTASSATSPITQNTTGTRYQVIYTKDEIIAAGGVAGAISQMGWRVGVGATGLTSYTIRMGHTTATTISGSFIAASSLTQVHTITSYAPTAGYNMLALTNSFSWNGTSNLVVDICYTRASTFTSGGTVYSYNGASGSIWSVYRTGSSPCALTSIFSNGTLKPQIRFVMAVPCKVPVNVTPGTIAGTSASFSWSAPSPAPGTGYHYGYNTSATVAPSSLTPITGTTANLTGLTPGTTYYFWVRSRCTTTSNSEWDTTQFTMPVVNNCAMPTSVTAGTATATTAAFSWTAPSTVPSNGYYY
;
A
#
# COMPACT_ATOMS: atom_id res chain seq x y z
N MET A 1 -27.37 27.82 -68.65
CA MET A 1 -26.14 27.34 -67.98
C MET A 1 -26.58 26.26 -67.00
N ASN A 2 -26.14 25.03 -67.24
CA ASN A 2 -26.65 23.81 -66.61
C ASN A 2 -26.18 23.62 -65.16
N ASN A 3 -27.07 23.04 -64.35
CA ASN A 3 -26.83 22.44 -63.03
C ASN A 3 -25.73 21.37 -63.05
N PHE A 4 -25.00 21.20 -61.95
CA PHE A 4 -25.00 19.98 -61.12
C PHE A 4 -24.09 20.12 -59.89
N PHE A 5 -24.67 19.88 -58.71
CA PHE A 5 -24.03 19.89 -57.40
C PHE A 5 -23.12 18.66 -57.19
N SER A 6 -21.96 18.87 -56.58
CA SER A 6 -21.17 17.83 -55.92
C SER A 6 -20.41 18.42 -54.74
N LYS A 7 -20.78 18.01 -53.52
CA LYS A 7 -19.90 17.24 -52.62
C LYS A 7 -20.60 17.02 -51.28
N CYS A 8 -20.84 15.74 -51.00
CA CYS A 8 -21.11 15.16 -49.69
C CYS A 8 -20.19 15.75 -48.61
N ASN A 9 -20.74 16.15 -47.47
CA ASN A 9 -20.00 16.20 -46.22
C ASN A 9 -20.78 15.49 -45.13
N TYR A 10 -20.18 14.39 -44.67
CA TYR A 10 -20.65 13.47 -43.66
C TYR A 10 -20.78 14.18 -42.31
N TRP A 11 -21.95 14.02 -41.67
CA TRP A 11 -22.11 14.18 -40.23
C TRP A 11 -21.32 13.06 -39.53
N GLN A 12 -20.10 13.35 -39.07
CA GLN A 12 -19.43 12.49 -38.10
C GLN A 12 -19.94 12.85 -36.71
N LEU A 13 -20.79 11.98 -36.15
CA LEU A 13 -20.95 11.88 -34.71
C LEU A 13 -19.57 11.54 -34.12
N SER A 14 -18.91 12.53 -33.53
CA SER A 14 -17.74 12.31 -32.69
C SER A 14 -18.19 11.53 -31.44
N LEU A 15 -18.07 10.20 -31.52
CA LEU A 15 -18.05 9.31 -30.38
C LEU A 15 -16.87 9.76 -29.50
N PHE A 16 -17.13 10.56 -28.47
CA PHE A 16 -16.19 10.81 -27.39
C PHE A 16 -15.95 9.46 -26.71
N LEU A 17 -14.93 8.75 -27.18
CA LEU A 17 -14.27 7.70 -26.42
C LEU A 17 -13.71 8.39 -25.19
N ILE A 18 -14.50 8.45 -24.11
CA ILE A 18 -13.95 8.57 -22.77
C ILE A 18 -13.10 7.30 -22.64
N ILE A 19 -11.83 7.40 -23.04
CA ILE A 19 -10.79 6.61 -22.43
C ILE A 19 -10.93 7.00 -20.95
N MET A 20 -11.70 6.21 -20.20
CA MET A 20 -11.48 6.06 -18.78
C MET A 20 -10.05 5.53 -18.71
N ALA A 21 -9.09 6.44 -18.80
CA ALA A 21 -7.84 6.29 -18.11
C ALA A 21 -8.31 6.15 -16.67
N MET A 22 -8.48 4.89 -16.23
CA MET A 22 -8.53 4.59 -14.82
C MET A 22 -7.39 5.44 -14.25
N PRO A 23 -7.65 6.39 -13.34
CA PRO A 23 -6.57 7.11 -12.70
C PRO A 23 -5.63 6.01 -12.23
N ARG A 24 -4.38 5.99 -12.72
CA ARG A 24 -3.39 5.01 -12.29
C ARG A 24 -3.40 5.12 -10.78
N ALA A 25 -4.02 4.16 -10.11
CA ALA A 25 -4.12 4.18 -8.67
C ALA A 25 -2.68 4.19 -8.18
N ASN A 26 -2.29 5.26 -7.48
CA ASN A 26 -0.96 5.34 -6.93
C ASN A 26 -0.79 4.11 -6.01
N ALA A 27 0.25 3.33 -6.27
CA ALA A 27 0.42 2.01 -5.67
C ALA A 27 1.90 1.69 -5.47
N GLN A 28 2.16 0.76 -4.58
CA GLN A 28 3.46 0.17 -4.32
C GLN A 28 3.33 -1.33 -4.15
N THR A 29 4.46 -2.00 -4.06
CA THR A 29 4.50 -3.40 -3.65
C THR A 29 4.40 -3.50 -2.14
N GLY A 30 3.53 -4.39 -1.65
CA GLY A 30 3.39 -4.66 -0.23
C GLY A 30 2.83 -6.05 0.03
N ASN A 31 2.81 -6.41 1.31
CA ASN A 31 2.25 -7.69 1.77
C ASN A 31 0.73 -7.57 1.86
N VAL A 32 0.04 -8.56 1.31
CA VAL A 32 -1.41 -8.75 1.41
C VAL A 32 -1.63 -10.06 2.15
N ASP A 33 -1.95 -9.95 3.44
CA ASP A 33 -2.16 -11.09 4.34
C ASP A 33 -3.64 -11.47 4.39
N ILE A 34 -3.95 -12.65 3.87
CA ILE A 34 -5.32 -13.13 3.80
C ILE A 34 -5.53 -14.23 4.84
N GLY A 35 -6.54 -14.00 5.68
CA GLY A 35 -6.90 -14.88 6.79
C GLY A 35 -6.25 -14.52 8.11
N SER A 36 -6.87 -14.95 9.20
CA SER A 36 -6.40 -14.73 10.57
C SER A 36 -6.83 -15.87 11.50
N GLY A 37 -6.33 -15.88 12.73
CA GLY A 37 -6.65 -16.90 13.72
C GLY A 37 -5.59 -18.00 13.88
N THR A 38 -5.88 -18.94 14.76
CA THR A 38 -4.92 -19.94 15.27
C THR A 38 -5.21 -21.37 14.84
N ASN A 39 -6.29 -21.60 14.08
CA ASN A 39 -6.60 -22.93 13.55
C ASN A 39 -5.46 -23.44 12.68
N ILE A 40 -5.07 -24.69 12.87
CA ILE A 40 -4.00 -25.34 12.12
C ILE A 40 -4.52 -26.60 11.45
N THR A 41 -4.08 -26.86 10.23
CA THR A 41 -4.44 -28.09 9.52
C THR A 41 -3.84 -29.32 10.21
N THR A 42 -4.51 -30.46 10.10
CA THR A 42 -4.04 -31.71 10.70
C THR A 42 -3.00 -32.37 9.78
N ALA A 43 -1.80 -32.65 10.29
CA ALA A 43 -0.70 -33.25 9.52
C ALA A 43 -1.07 -34.60 8.88
N SER A 44 -1.95 -35.37 9.50
CA SER A 44 -2.47 -36.66 9.01
C SER A 44 -3.64 -36.53 8.02
N SER A 45 -3.91 -35.34 7.51
CA SER A 45 -5.00 -35.11 6.55
C SER A 45 -4.48 -34.37 5.31
N ALA A 46 -5.20 -34.50 4.19
CA ALA A 46 -4.91 -33.73 2.99
C ALA A 46 -5.50 -32.32 3.02
N THR A 47 -5.79 -31.77 4.21
CA THR A 47 -6.33 -30.42 4.38
C THR A 47 -5.27 -29.32 4.19
N SER A 48 -4.00 -29.72 3.95
CA SER A 48 -2.86 -28.81 3.85
C SER A 48 -2.28 -28.82 2.42
N PRO A 49 -1.94 -27.65 1.84
CA PRO A 49 -1.29 -27.55 0.54
C PRO A 49 0.15 -28.08 0.55
N ILE A 50 0.69 -28.43 1.72
CA ILE A 50 2.05 -28.96 1.90
C ILE A 50 2.07 -30.29 2.68
N THR A 51 0.94 -30.98 2.77
CA THR A 51 0.84 -32.25 3.50
C THR A 51 1.86 -33.27 3.03
N GLN A 52 2.42 -34.01 3.99
CA GLN A 52 3.26 -35.16 3.73
C GLN A 52 2.56 -36.47 4.05
N ASN A 53 1.22 -36.52 4.13
CA ASN A 53 0.51 -37.77 4.41
C ASN A 53 0.22 -38.62 3.15
N THR A 54 0.38 -38.06 1.95
CA THR A 54 0.03 -38.70 0.68
C THR A 54 1.18 -38.67 -0.31
N THR A 55 1.27 -39.66 -1.19
CA THR A 55 2.36 -39.77 -2.17
C THR A 55 2.28 -38.67 -3.23
N GLY A 56 1.10 -38.37 -3.76
CA GLY A 56 0.86 -37.26 -4.69
C GLY A 56 -0.40 -36.49 -4.29
N THR A 57 -0.36 -35.17 -4.44
CA THR A 57 -1.42 -34.24 -4.02
C THR A 57 -1.62 -33.17 -5.09
N ARG A 58 -2.86 -32.97 -5.54
CA ARG A 58 -3.31 -31.71 -6.15
C ARG A 58 -4.19 -30.99 -5.14
N TYR A 59 -3.96 -29.72 -4.87
CA TYR A 59 -4.69 -28.89 -3.91
C TYR A 59 -5.09 -27.59 -4.58
N GLN A 60 -6.37 -27.23 -4.58
CA GLN A 60 -6.84 -25.98 -5.23
C GLN A 60 -7.72 -25.20 -4.30
N VAL A 61 -7.48 -23.90 -4.11
CA VAL A 61 -8.22 -23.02 -3.20
C VAL A 61 -8.58 -21.70 -3.87
N ILE A 62 -9.75 -21.14 -3.53
CA ILE A 62 -10.19 -19.82 -4.01
C ILE A 62 -10.05 -18.78 -2.90
N TYR A 63 -9.37 -17.67 -3.19
CA TYR A 63 -9.43 -16.42 -2.43
C TYR A 63 -10.35 -15.43 -3.16
N THR A 64 -11.40 -14.98 -2.49
CA THR A 64 -12.35 -14.06 -3.10
C THR A 64 -11.73 -12.68 -3.29
N LYS A 65 -12.24 -11.92 -4.24
CA LYS A 65 -11.83 -10.53 -4.46
C LYS A 65 -11.99 -9.69 -3.19
N ASP A 66 -13.05 -9.93 -2.42
CA ASP A 66 -13.36 -9.17 -1.22
C ASP A 66 -12.35 -9.46 -0.10
N GLU A 67 -11.87 -10.70 0.02
CA GLU A 67 -10.77 -11.02 0.94
C GLU A 67 -9.45 -10.36 0.55
N ILE A 68 -9.13 -10.34 -0.76
CA ILE A 68 -7.90 -9.71 -1.26
C ILE A 68 -7.96 -8.19 -1.03
N ILE A 69 -9.10 -7.55 -1.34
CA ILE A 69 -9.32 -6.11 -1.14
C ILE A 69 -9.33 -5.74 0.34
N ALA A 70 -10.00 -6.54 1.19
CA ALA A 70 -10.02 -6.32 2.63
C ALA A 70 -8.61 -6.42 3.25
N ALA A 71 -7.77 -7.29 2.70
CA ALA A 71 -6.35 -7.41 3.05
C ALA A 71 -5.47 -6.29 2.45
N GLY A 72 -6.05 -5.33 1.71
CA GLY A 72 -5.38 -4.16 1.16
C GLY A 72 -4.78 -4.34 -0.24
N GLY A 73 -5.06 -5.45 -0.91
CA GLY A 73 -4.61 -5.70 -2.29
C GLY A 73 -5.40 -4.88 -3.31
N VAL A 74 -4.72 -4.38 -4.33
CA VAL A 74 -5.32 -3.76 -5.52
C VAL A 74 -4.89 -4.49 -6.79
N ALA A 75 -5.55 -4.21 -7.91
CA ALA A 75 -5.18 -4.81 -9.20
C ALA A 75 -3.68 -4.60 -9.50
N GLY A 76 -3.00 -5.67 -9.93
CA GLY A 76 -1.56 -5.65 -10.15
C GLY A 76 -0.93 -7.04 -10.14
N ALA A 77 0.37 -7.07 -10.38
CA ALA A 77 1.15 -8.30 -10.39
C ALA A 77 1.36 -8.84 -8.97
N ILE A 78 1.02 -10.11 -8.77
CA ILE A 78 1.46 -10.92 -7.64
C ILE A 78 2.83 -11.46 -8.00
N SER A 79 3.86 -11.07 -7.26
CA SER A 79 5.25 -11.46 -7.50
C SER A 79 5.74 -12.55 -6.54
N GLN A 80 5.12 -12.66 -5.36
CA GLN A 80 5.39 -13.71 -4.40
C GLN A 80 4.11 -14.22 -3.76
N MET A 81 4.13 -15.47 -3.33
CA MET A 81 3.13 -16.04 -2.44
C MET A 81 3.80 -16.83 -1.33
N GLY A 82 3.20 -16.91 -0.15
CA GLY A 82 3.69 -17.77 0.90
C GLY A 82 2.59 -18.29 1.80
N TRP A 83 2.70 -19.56 2.16
CA TRP A 83 1.83 -20.15 3.17
C TRP A 83 2.27 -19.71 4.56
N ARG A 84 1.31 -19.50 5.46
CA ARG A 84 1.63 -19.42 6.89
C ARG A 84 1.75 -20.83 7.44
N VAL A 85 2.97 -21.35 7.47
CA VAL A 85 3.31 -22.71 7.86
C VAL A 85 3.28 -22.84 9.38
N GLY A 86 2.64 -23.90 9.89
CA GLY A 86 2.68 -24.28 11.29
C GLY A 86 3.84 -25.24 11.54
N VAL A 87 3.75 -26.46 11.00
CA VAL A 87 4.82 -27.46 11.01
C VAL A 87 5.33 -27.64 9.59
N GLY A 88 6.65 -27.57 9.42
CA GLY A 88 7.31 -27.69 8.13
C GLY A 88 7.09 -29.02 7.40
N ALA A 89 7.52 -29.05 6.14
CA ALA A 89 7.56 -30.25 5.30
C ALA A 89 8.91 -30.36 4.61
N THR A 90 9.28 -31.55 4.14
CA THR A 90 10.57 -31.80 3.48
C THR A 90 10.38 -32.60 2.21
N GLY A 91 11.07 -32.23 1.13
CA GLY A 91 11.09 -33.04 -0.08
C GLY A 91 9.74 -33.14 -0.79
N LEU A 92 8.97 -32.04 -0.86
CA LEU A 92 7.84 -31.96 -1.78
C LEU A 92 8.38 -31.72 -3.19
N THR A 93 8.41 -32.76 -4.02
CA THR A 93 9.00 -32.73 -5.35
C THR A 93 8.01 -32.26 -6.42
N SER A 94 8.55 -31.61 -7.45
CA SER A 94 7.78 -31.06 -8.58
C SER A 94 6.63 -30.13 -8.12
N TYR A 95 6.86 -29.38 -7.05
CA TYR A 95 5.88 -28.50 -6.43
C TYR A 95 5.53 -27.36 -7.37
N THR A 96 4.39 -27.49 -8.03
CA THR A 96 3.93 -26.62 -9.11
C THR A 96 2.80 -25.75 -8.60
N ILE A 97 2.87 -24.46 -8.93
CA ILE A 97 1.90 -23.44 -8.56
C ILE A 97 1.30 -22.88 -9.84
N ARG A 98 -0.03 -22.93 -9.89
CA ARG A 98 -0.85 -22.31 -10.93
C ARG A 98 -1.80 -21.31 -10.30
N MET A 99 -2.04 -20.21 -11.01
CA MET A 99 -2.99 -19.19 -10.58
C MET A 99 -3.94 -18.85 -11.73
N GLY A 100 -5.17 -18.47 -11.41
CA GLY A 100 -6.15 -18.07 -12.40
C GLY A 100 -7.21 -17.15 -11.82
N HIS A 101 -7.87 -16.40 -12.69
CA HIS A 101 -9.08 -15.66 -12.33
C HIS A 101 -10.29 -16.59 -12.38
N THR A 102 -11.25 -16.37 -11.48
CA THR A 102 -12.52 -17.09 -11.49
C THR A 102 -13.64 -16.21 -10.94
N THR A 103 -14.87 -16.46 -11.39
CA THR A 103 -16.09 -15.89 -10.79
C THR A 103 -16.63 -16.78 -9.67
N ALA A 104 -16.18 -18.03 -9.59
CA ALA A 104 -16.61 -18.96 -8.56
C ALA A 104 -16.14 -18.51 -7.17
N THR A 105 -16.99 -18.65 -6.17
CA THR A 105 -16.65 -18.42 -4.75
C THR A 105 -16.31 -19.72 -4.03
N THR A 106 -16.65 -20.85 -4.66
CA THR A 106 -16.54 -22.22 -4.14
C THR A 106 -16.06 -23.16 -5.26
N ILE A 107 -15.48 -24.31 -4.91
CA ILE A 107 -15.15 -25.39 -5.85
C ILE A 107 -16.11 -26.57 -5.57
N SER A 108 -16.88 -27.01 -6.56
CA SER A 108 -17.83 -28.12 -6.38
C SER A 108 -17.73 -29.11 -7.55
N GLY A 109 -17.71 -30.42 -7.23
CA GLY A 109 -17.68 -31.51 -8.21
C GLY A 109 -16.35 -31.74 -8.94
N SER A 110 -15.68 -30.69 -9.41
CA SER A 110 -14.43 -30.77 -10.18
C SER A 110 -13.48 -29.61 -9.89
N PHE A 111 -12.18 -29.85 -10.11
CA PHE A 111 -11.20 -28.77 -10.08
C PHE A 111 -11.48 -27.77 -11.21
N ILE A 112 -11.22 -26.48 -10.96
CA ILE A 112 -11.07 -25.50 -12.05
C ILE A 112 -9.97 -26.02 -12.97
N ALA A 113 -10.31 -26.10 -14.27
CA ALA A 113 -9.51 -26.78 -15.27
C ALA A 113 -8.11 -26.14 -15.37
N ALA A 114 -7.07 -26.98 -15.42
CA ALA A 114 -5.70 -26.49 -15.50
C ALA A 114 -5.43 -25.62 -16.75
N SER A 115 -6.17 -25.84 -17.83
CA SER A 115 -6.09 -25.05 -19.07
C SER A 115 -6.56 -23.60 -18.91
N SER A 116 -7.33 -23.27 -17.87
CA SER A 116 -7.71 -21.90 -17.55
C SER A 116 -6.79 -21.24 -16.53
N LEU A 117 -5.69 -21.91 -16.13
CA LEU A 117 -4.75 -21.44 -15.12
C LEU A 117 -3.37 -21.22 -15.74
N THR A 118 -2.65 -20.23 -15.23
CA THR A 118 -1.27 -19.93 -15.60
C THR A 118 -0.32 -20.58 -14.61
N GLN A 119 0.66 -21.36 -15.08
CA GLN A 119 1.75 -21.84 -14.23
C GLN A 119 2.70 -20.68 -13.88
N VAL A 120 2.73 -20.33 -12.60
CA VAL A 120 3.47 -19.18 -12.09
C VAL A 120 4.81 -19.58 -11.49
N HIS A 121 4.92 -20.83 -11.04
CA HIS A 121 6.14 -21.34 -10.42
C HIS A 121 6.17 -22.87 -10.41
N THR A 122 7.38 -23.44 -10.46
CA THR A 122 7.61 -24.86 -10.21
C THR A 122 8.92 -25.01 -9.45
N ILE A 123 8.91 -25.80 -8.38
CA ILE A 123 10.05 -26.05 -7.50
C ILE A 123 10.39 -27.53 -7.56
N THR A 124 11.65 -27.86 -7.84
CA THR A 124 12.11 -29.26 -7.93
C THR A 124 11.96 -29.99 -6.60
N SER A 125 12.30 -29.32 -5.49
CA SER A 125 12.14 -29.84 -4.13
C SER A 125 11.83 -28.69 -3.18
N TYR A 126 10.61 -28.67 -2.64
CA TYR A 126 10.12 -27.67 -1.71
C TYR A 126 10.17 -28.19 -0.28
N ALA A 127 10.77 -27.42 0.64
CA ALA A 127 10.95 -27.76 2.04
C ALA A 127 10.58 -26.57 2.95
N PRO A 128 9.28 -26.30 3.18
CA PRO A 128 8.85 -25.20 4.00
C PRO A 128 9.17 -25.39 5.48
N THR A 129 9.51 -24.30 6.17
CA THR A 129 9.67 -24.20 7.63
C THR A 129 8.56 -23.37 8.25
N ALA A 130 8.39 -23.44 9.58
CA ALA A 130 7.37 -22.69 10.30
C ALA A 130 7.48 -21.17 10.09
N GLY A 131 6.34 -20.48 10.02
CA GLY A 131 6.24 -19.06 9.69
C GLY A 131 5.73 -18.81 8.27
N TYR A 132 5.83 -17.57 7.78
CA TYR A 132 5.51 -17.29 6.38
C TYR A 132 6.63 -17.77 5.49
N ASN A 133 6.38 -18.88 4.78
CA ASN A 133 7.33 -19.43 3.83
C ASN A 133 7.06 -18.84 2.44
N MET A 134 7.76 -17.75 2.12
CA MET A 134 7.58 -16.96 0.90
C MET A 134 8.30 -17.57 -0.29
N LEU A 135 7.59 -17.65 -1.42
CA LEU A 135 8.07 -18.15 -2.70
C LEU A 135 8.01 -17.02 -3.73
N ALA A 136 9.15 -16.71 -4.34
CA ALA A 136 9.21 -15.81 -5.48
C ALA A 136 8.70 -16.53 -6.73
N LEU A 137 7.67 -15.98 -7.38
CA LEU A 137 7.09 -16.57 -8.58
C LEU A 137 8.03 -16.36 -9.75
N THR A 138 8.25 -17.41 -10.56
CA THR A 138 9.05 -17.30 -11.79
C THR A 138 8.34 -16.39 -12.79
N ASN A 139 7.02 -16.56 -12.91
CA ASN A 139 6.15 -15.69 -13.68
C ASN A 139 5.19 -15.01 -12.71
N SER A 140 5.27 -13.68 -12.61
CA SER A 140 4.30 -12.93 -11.81
C SER A 140 2.89 -13.09 -12.38
N PHE A 141 1.88 -13.16 -11.52
CA PHE A 141 0.49 -13.30 -11.94
C PHE A 141 -0.25 -11.95 -11.87
N SER A 142 -0.77 -11.47 -13.00
CA SER A 142 -1.53 -10.22 -13.05
C SER A 142 -2.96 -10.41 -12.52
N TRP A 143 -3.21 -10.01 -11.27
CA TRP A 143 -4.55 -9.99 -10.71
C TRP A 143 -5.33 -8.75 -11.17
N ASN A 144 -6.58 -8.93 -11.60
CA ASN A 144 -7.36 -7.91 -12.29
C ASN A 144 -8.17 -6.99 -11.36
N GLY A 145 -8.16 -7.23 -10.05
CA GLY A 145 -8.91 -6.44 -9.07
C GLY A 145 -10.41 -6.74 -8.97
N THR A 146 -10.96 -7.54 -9.89
CA THR A 146 -12.42 -7.73 -10.02
C THR A 146 -12.85 -9.19 -9.93
N SER A 147 -11.98 -10.14 -10.24
CA SER A 147 -12.26 -11.58 -10.14
C SER A 147 -11.69 -12.17 -8.85
N ASN A 148 -12.27 -13.30 -8.43
CA ASN A 148 -11.64 -14.13 -7.41
C ASN A 148 -10.36 -14.77 -7.96
N LEU A 149 -9.44 -15.10 -7.07
CA LEU A 149 -8.19 -15.76 -7.40
C LEU A 149 -8.27 -17.23 -7.01
N VAL A 150 -8.03 -18.13 -7.96
CA VAL A 150 -7.77 -19.54 -7.64
C VAL A 150 -6.26 -19.78 -7.58
N VAL A 151 -5.81 -20.44 -6.51
CA VAL A 151 -4.45 -20.96 -6.36
C VAL A 151 -4.52 -22.47 -6.41
N ASP A 152 -3.82 -23.06 -7.37
CA ASP A 152 -3.78 -24.49 -7.62
C ASP A 152 -2.34 -24.98 -7.46
N ILE A 153 -2.18 -26.02 -6.66
CA ILE A 153 -0.92 -26.62 -6.26
C ILE A 153 -0.95 -28.08 -6.67
N CYS A 154 0.17 -28.60 -7.17
CA CYS A 154 0.33 -30.04 -7.32
C CYS A 154 1.79 -30.44 -7.07
N TYR A 155 1.99 -31.56 -6.38
CA TYR A 155 3.31 -32.07 -6.01
C TYR A 155 3.25 -33.56 -5.65
N THR A 156 4.42 -34.18 -5.67
CA THR A 156 4.64 -35.52 -5.15
C THR A 156 5.51 -35.40 -3.90
N ARG A 157 5.26 -36.19 -2.87
CA ARG A 157 6.14 -36.26 -1.69
C ARG A 157 7.38 -37.11 -2.03
N ALA A 158 8.51 -36.82 -1.42
CA ALA A 158 9.66 -37.72 -1.40
C ALA A 158 9.27 -39.12 -0.88
N SER A 159 10.07 -40.12 -1.26
CA SER A 159 9.80 -41.54 -0.99
C SER A 159 9.66 -41.90 0.49
N THR A 160 10.23 -41.11 1.40
CA THR A 160 10.12 -41.31 2.85
C THR A 160 8.82 -40.72 3.39
N PHE A 161 7.96 -41.57 3.97
CA PHE A 161 6.78 -41.10 4.69
C PHE A 161 7.23 -40.37 5.97
N THR A 162 6.76 -39.13 6.15
CA THR A 162 6.95 -38.37 7.39
C THR A 162 5.65 -37.65 7.75
N SER A 163 5.34 -37.57 9.05
CA SER A 163 4.24 -36.73 9.53
C SER A 163 4.71 -35.27 9.57
N GLY A 164 4.10 -34.40 8.75
CA GLY A 164 4.43 -32.98 8.71
C GLY A 164 3.65 -32.23 7.63
N GLY A 165 3.94 -30.94 7.48
CA GLY A 165 3.33 -30.10 6.47
C GLY A 165 1.96 -29.59 6.87
N THR A 166 1.90 -28.75 7.90
CA THR A 166 0.68 -28.08 8.33
C THR A 166 0.76 -26.58 8.10
N VAL A 167 -0.38 -25.96 7.89
CA VAL A 167 -0.52 -24.52 7.69
C VAL A 167 -1.60 -23.99 8.61
N TYR A 168 -1.46 -22.74 9.01
CA TYR A 168 -2.55 -22.03 9.66
C TYR A 168 -3.69 -21.85 8.67
N SER A 169 -4.90 -21.91 9.20
CA SER A 169 -6.13 -21.85 8.43
C SER A 169 -7.14 -20.93 9.10
N TYR A 170 -8.16 -20.53 8.35
CA TYR A 170 -9.22 -19.66 8.81
C TYR A 170 -10.54 -20.04 8.12
N ASN A 171 -11.66 -19.57 8.68
CA ASN A 171 -12.96 -19.80 8.08
C ASN A 171 -13.17 -18.80 6.93
N GLY A 172 -13.37 -19.30 5.71
CA GLY A 172 -13.76 -18.47 4.57
C GLY A 172 -15.26 -18.13 4.60
N ALA A 173 -15.68 -17.11 3.87
CA ALA A 173 -17.09 -16.85 3.60
C ALA A 173 -17.68 -18.04 2.83
N SER A 174 -18.40 -18.92 3.53
CA SER A 174 -19.02 -20.15 3.02
C SER A 174 -18.08 -21.10 2.26
N GLY A 175 -17.56 -22.12 2.95
CA GLY A 175 -16.95 -23.28 2.31
C GLY A 175 -15.64 -22.95 1.61
N SER A 176 -14.57 -22.79 2.37
CA SER A 176 -13.21 -22.78 1.82
C SER A 176 -12.92 -24.09 1.10
N ILE A 177 -13.34 -24.23 -0.15
CA ILE A 177 -13.05 -25.45 -0.87
C ILE A 177 -11.61 -25.40 -1.28
N TRP A 178 -10.81 -26.08 -0.48
CA TRP A 178 -9.77 -26.87 -1.05
C TRP A 178 -10.35 -28.18 -1.54
N SER A 179 -9.96 -28.59 -2.75
CA SER A 179 -10.11 -29.98 -3.17
C SER A 179 -8.75 -30.65 -3.15
N VAL A 180 -8.69 -31.91 -2.73
CA VAL A 180 -7.53 -32.77 -2.98
C VAL A 180 -7.89 -33.99 -3.81
N TYR A 181 -6.94 -34.50 -4.57
CA TYR A 181 -6.91 -35.89 -5.04
C TYR A 181 -5.54 -36.52 -4.71
N ARG A 182 -5.54 -37.81 -4.32
CA ARG A 182 -4.39 -38.53 -3.76
C ARG A 182 -3.99 -39.71 -4.65
N THR A 183 -2.74 -39.79 -5.11
CA THR A 183 -2.28 -40.88 -6.01
C THR A 183 -0.82 -41.31 -5.80
N GLY A 184 -0.42 -42.38 -6.51
CA GLY A 184 0.98 -42.64 -6.88
C GLY A 184 1.36 -42.16 -8.30
N SER A 185 0.52 -41.34 -8.95
CA SER A 185 0.66 -40.90 -10.35
C SER A 185 0.85 -39.37 -10.42
N SER A 186 0.98 -38.81 -11.64
CA SER A 186 1.14 -37.36 -11.84
C SER A 186 -0.04 -36.54 -11.28
N PRO A 187 0.16 -35.74 -10.22
CA PRO A 187 -0.94 -35.06 -9.54
C PRO A 187 -1.50 -33.87 -10.34
N CYS A 188 -0.69 -33.25 -11.20
CA CYS A 188 -1.08 -32.03 -11.91
C CYS A 188 -2.14 -32.23 -13.01
N ALA A 189 -2.38 -33.47 -13.43
CA ALA A 189 -3.34 -33.85 -14.47
C ALA A 189 -4.74 -34.23 -13.94
N LEU A 190 -4.90 -34.32 -12.62
CA LEU A 190 -6.13 -34.83 -11.99
C LEU A 190 -7.28 -33.83 -12.10
N THR A 191 -8.44 -34.25 -12.60
CA THR A 191 -9.60 -33.36 -12.84
C THR A 191 -10.71 -33.50 -11.79
N SER A 192 -10.82 -34.67 -11.15
CA SER A 192 -11.83 -34.97 -10.14
C SER A 192 -11.34 -34.67 -8.72
N ILE A 193 -12.31 -34.45 -7.83
CA ILE A 193 -12.11 -34.10 -6.42
C ILE A 193 -12.30 -35.38 -5.57
N PHE A 194 -11.44 -35.60 -4.58
CA PHE A 194 -11.64 -36.63 -3.55
C PHE A 194 -12.38 -36.10 -2.32
N SER A 195 -12.10 -34.87 -1.89
CA SER A 195 -12.71 -34.27 -0.70
C SER A 195 -12.68 -32.74 -0.77
N ASN A 196 -13.68 -32.09 -0.16
CA ASN A 196 -13.76 -30.64 -0.01
C ASN A 196 -13.69 -30.22 1.46
N GLY A 197 -13.16 -29.03 1.74
CA GLY A 197 -13.11 -28.45 3.08
C GLY A 197 -13.91 -27.15 3.22
N THR A 198 -13.95 -26.63 4.45
CA THR A 198 -14.51 -25.31 4.78
C THR A 198 -13.48 -24.35 5.38
N LEU A 199 -12.27 -24.82 5.67
CA LEU A 199 -11.14 -24.02 6.16
C LEU A 199 -10.12 -23.73 5.07
N LYS A 200 -9.65 -22.49 5.01
CA LYS A 200 -8.71 -21.98 4.01
C LYS A 200 -7.34 -21.77 4.62
N PRO A 201 -6.24 -22.12 3.94
CA PRO A 201 -4.91 -21.80 4.40
C PRO A 201 -4.71 -20.29 4.44
N GLN A 202 -4.06 -19.78 5.47
CA GLN A 202 -3.62 -18.40 5.52
C GLN A 202 -2.47 -18.20 4.53
N ILE A 203 -2.55 -17.14 3.75
CA ILE A 203 -1.59 -16.84 2.66
C ILE A 203 -1.15 -15.39 2.73
N ARG A 204 0.11 -15.15 2.36
CA ARG A 204 0.66 -13.82 2.10
C ARG A 204 0.96 -13.70 0.62
N PHE A 205 0.41 -12.70 -0.04
CA PHE A 205 0.87 -12.26 -1.35
C PHE A 205 1.78 -11.06 -1.23
N VAL A 206 2.76 -10.97 -2.13
CA VAL A 206 3.47 -9.70 -2.39
C VAL A 206 2.94 -9.18 -3.71
N MET A 207 2.19 -8.08 -3.64
CA MET A 207 1.49 -7.53 -4.79
C MET A 207 1.27 -6.01 -4.65
N ALA A 208 0.54 -5.43 -5.60
CA ALA A 208 0.19 -4.02 -5.54
C ALA A 208 -0.75 -3.72 -4.35
N VAL A 209 -0.40 -2.70 -3.57
CA VAL A 209 -1.17 -2.13 -2.46
C VAL A 209 -1.27 -0.60 -2.66
N PRO A 210 -2.32 0.06 -2.16
CA PRO A 210 -2.52 1.49 -2.41
C PRO A 210 -1.42 2.33 -1.77
N CYS A 211 -1.02 3.39 -2.47
CA CYS A 211 -0.12 4.42 -1.98
C CYS A 211 -0.93 5.45 -1.20
N LYS A 212 -0.98 5.28 0.13
CA LYS A 212 -1.81 6.10 1.00
C LYS A 212 -1.09 7.39 1.43
N VAL A 213 -1.86 8.45 1.62
CA VAL A 213 -1.40 9.74 2.14
C VAL A 213 -0.96 9.58 3.61
N PRO A 214 0.04 10.33 4.11
CA PRO A 214 0.36 10.40 5.53
C PRO A 214 -0.88 10.75 6.38
N VAL A 215 -0.88 10.34 7.65
CA VAL A 215 -2.00 10.61 8.57
C VAL A 215 -1.51 11.36 9.80
N ASN A 216 -2.42 12.02 10.51
CA ASN A 216 -2.11 12.79 11.73
C ASN A 216 -0.99 13.83 11.52
N VAL A 217 -1.01 14.55 10.39
CA VAL A 217 -0.07 15.65 10.15
C VAL A 217 -0.37 16.78 11.13
N THR A 218 0.61 17.11 11.97
CA THR A 218 0.45 18.07 13.06
C THR A 218 1.64 19.01 13.13
N PRO A 219 1.41 20.32 13.34
CA PRO A 219 2.48 21.25 13.65
C PRO A 219 3.04 20.96 15.05
N GLY A 220 4.36 21.06 15.19
CA GLY A 220 5.07 21.06 16.47
C GLY A 220 5.38 22.50 16.91
N THR A 221 6.62 22.74 17.32
CA THR A 221 7.12 24.08 17.63
C THR A 221 7.13 24.97 16.38
N ILE A 222 6.46 26.12 16.47
CA ILE A 222 6.50 27.20 15.48
C ILE A 222 7.06 28.43 16.19
N ALA A 223 8.31 28.80 15.89
CA ALA A 223 9.02 29.88 16.59
C ALA A 223 10.05 30.57 15.69
N GLY A 224 10.16 31.89 15.83
CA GLY A 224 11.10 32.71 15.08
C GLY A 224 10.88 32.58 13.57
N THR A 225 11.85 31.97 12.89
CA THR A 225 11.85 31.72 11.44
C THR A 225 11.78 30.22 11.10
N SER A 226 11.34 29.40 12.07
CA SER A 226 11.30 27.94 11.94
C SER A 226 9.96 27.34 12.37
N ALA A 227 9.57 26.27 11.70
CA ALA A 227 8.38 25.49 12.03
C ALA A 227 8.67 24.00 11.89
N SER A 228 8.25 23.21 12.88
CA SER A 228 8.39 21.76 12.87
C SER A 228 7.05 21.08 12.62
N PHE A 229 7.09 19.91 11.97
CA PHE A 229 5.92 19.10 11.65
C PHE A 229 6.19 17.64 11.95
N SER A 230 5.16 16.93 12.35
CA SER A 230 5.20 15.47 12.50
C SER A 230 3.97 14.83 11.87
N TRP A 231 4.11 13.59 11.43
CA TRP A 231 3.02 12.79 10.91
C TRP A 231 3.18 11.33 11.31
N SER A 232 2.15 10.53 11.06
CA SER A 232 2.18 9.07 11.20
C SER A 232 2.26 8.41 9.83
N ALA A 233 3.00 7.31 9.75
CA ALA A 233 3.04 6.50 8.54
C ALA A 233 1.65 5.89 8.27
N PRO A 234 1.17 5.93 7.01
CA PRO A 234 -0.04 5.21 6.67
C PRO A 234 0.20 3.69 6.71
N SER A 235 -0.87 2.91 6.66
CA SER A 235 -0.80 1.45 6.55
C SER A 235 -1.36 0.98 5.19
N PRO A 236 -0.53 0.40 4.30
CA PRO A 236 0.90 0.12 4.47
C PRO A 236 1.78 1.37 4.39
N ALA A 237 2.93 1.33 5.06
CA ALA A 237 3.90 2.42 5.03
C ALA A 237 4.49 2.60 3.62
N PRO A 238 4.84 3.82 3.21
CA PRO A 238 5.46 4.06 1.91
C PRO A 238 6.84 3.40 1.78
N GLY A 239 7.09 2.77 0.65
CA GLY A 239 8.33 2.05 0.37
C GLY A 239 9.55 2.94 0.21
N THR A 240 9.38 4.22 -0.13
CA THR A 240 10.49 5.17 -0.35
C THR A 240 10.41 6.43 0.52
N GLY A 241 9.57 6.42 1.56
CA GLY A 241 9.43 7.51 2.53
C GLY A 241 8.45 8.60 2.09
N TYR A 242 8.85 9.87 2.19
CA TYR A 242 7.98 11.03 2.02
C TYR A 242 8.66 12.15 1.23
N HIS A 243 7.83 13.00 0.61
CA HIS A 243 8.23 14.32 0.17
C HIS A 243 7.50 15.34 1.03
N TYR A 244 8.21 16.40 1.42
CA TYR A 244 7.58 17.56 2.03
C TYR A 244 8.09 18.87 1.42
N GLY A 245 7.31 19.92 1.63
CA GLY A 245 7.66 21.29 1.30
C GLY A 245 6.65 22.26 1.89
N TYR A 246 6.79 23.55 1.56
CA TYR A 246 5.82 24.56 1.97
C TYR A 246 5.65 25.62 0.89
N ASN A 247 4.50 26.29 0.89
CA ASN A 247 4.19 27.41 0.01
C ASN A 247 3.28 28.43 0.73
N THR A 248 3.22 29.68 0.28
CA THR A 248 2.23 30.65 0.75
C THR A 248 0.88 30.49 0.05
N SER A 249 0.80 29.65 -0.99
CA SER A 249 -0.44 29.26 -1.65
C SER A 249 -0.99 27.94 -1.12
N ALA A 250 -2.29 27.91 -0.88
CA ALA A 250 -3.04 26.70 -0.48
C ALA A 250 -3.24 25.70 -1.63
N THR A 251 -3.06 26.13 -2.89
CA THR A 251 -3.43 25.36 -4.08
C THR A 251 -2.24 25.01 -4.96
N VAL A 252 -1.11 25.71 -4.81
CA VAL A 252 0.09 25.47 -5.60
C VAL A 252 1.09 24.69 -4.75
N ALA A 253 1.31 23.43 -5.11
CA ALA A 253 2.30 22.60 -4.45
C ALA A 253 3.72 23.22 -4.56
N PRO A 254 4.60 22.99 -3.58
CA PRO A 254 5.97 23.51 -3.60
C PRO A 254 6.78 22.91 -4.75
N SER A 255 7.60 23.72 -5.43
CA SER A 255 8.49 23.27 -6.50
C SER A 255 9.77 22.59 -5.97
N SER A 256 10.23 23.02 -4.80
CA SER A 256 11.36 22.41 -4.09
C SER A 256 10.83 21.41 -3.06
N LEU A 257 11.09 20.13 -3.29
CA LEU A 257 10.66 19.04 -2.41
C LEU A 257 11.86 18.39 -1.73
N THR A 258 11.74 18.16 -0.43
CA THR A 258 12.77 17.46 0.34
C THR A 258 12.35 16.00 0.56
N PRO A 259 13.15 15.02 0.14
CA PRO A 259 12.90 13.61 0.44
C PRO A 259 13.31 13.27 1.87
N ILE A 260 12.50 12.49 2.57
CA ILE A 260 12.80 12.04 3.93
C ILE A 260 12.22 10.64 4.20
N THR A 261 12.88 9.84 5.04
CA THR A 261 12.37 8.53 5.48
C THR A 261 11.75 8.57 6.87
N GLY A 262 12.15 9.53 7.70
CA GLY A 262 11.52 9.84 8.98
C GLY A 262 10.15 10.50 8.83
N THR A 263 9.45 10.63 9.95
CA THR A 263 8.08 11.16 10.02
C THR A 263 8.00 12.55 10.65
N THR A 264 9.10 13.29 10.60
CA THR A 264 9.23 14.65 11.14
C THR A 264 9.98 15.54 10.17
N ALA A 265 9.53 16.77 9.97
CA ALA A 265 10.20 17.77 9.15
C ALA A 265 10.43 19.06 9.94
N ASN A 266 11.54 19.74 9.64
CA ASN A 266 11.82 21.09 10.14
C ASN A 266 11.96 22.02 8.94
N LEU A 267 11.18 23.10 8.97
CA LEU A 267 11.23 24.20 8.02
C LEU A 267 12.03 25.34 8.65
N THR A 268 12.84 26.02 7.83
CA THR A 268 13.69 27.14 8.24
C THR A 268 13.63 28.25 7.20
N GLY A 269 13.98 29.47 7.59
CA GLY A 269 13.98 30.61 6.66
C GLY A 269 12.57 31.13 6.35
N LEU A 270 11.63 30.95 7.28
CA LEU A 270 10.26 31.44 7.17
C LEU A 270 10.16 32.88 7.67
N THR A 271 9.30 33.68 7.02
CA THR A 271 9.07 35.07 7.41
C THR A 271 8.07 35.17 8.56
N PRO A 272 8.40 35.89 9.66
CA PRO A 272 7.45 36.16 10.75
C PRO A 272 6.13 36.79 10.27
N GLY A 273 5.03 36.45 10.92
CA GLY A 273 3.69 36.94 10.58
C GLY A 273 3.12 36.45 9.24
N THR A 274 3.84 35.60 8.51
CA THR A 274 3.39 35.07 7.22
C THR A 274 2.66 33.74 7.40
N THR A 275 1.54 33.58 6.70
CA THR A 275 0.81 32.31 6.61
C THR A 275 1.40 31.45 5.50
N TYR A 276 1.66 30.19 5.84
CA TYR A 276 2.17 29.16 4.94
C TYR A 276 1.26 27.92 4.99
N TYR A 277 1.44 27.08 3.99
CA TYR A 277 0.83 25.76 3.86
C TYR A 277 1.96 24.76 3.80
N PHE A 278 1.99 23.84 4.76
CA PHE A 278 2.87 22.68 4.76
C PHE A 278 2.25 21.59 3.89
N TRP A 279 3.04 21.00 3.01
CA TRP A 279 2.62 19.93 2.10
C TRP A 279 3.45 18.70 2.38
N VAL A 280 2.80 17.55 2.59
CA VAL A 280 3.49 16.27 2.74
C VAL A 280 2.75 15.17 1.97
N ARG A 281 3.50 14.26 1.34
CA ARG A 281 2.95 13.09 0.66
C ARG A 281 3.85 11.89 0.82
N SER A 282 3.26 10.71 0.71
CA SER A 282 3.98 9.44 0.65
C SER A 282 4.67 9.28 -0.69
N ARG A 283 5.91 8.80 -0.65
CA ARG A 283 6.65 8.30 -1.81
C ARG A 283 6.62 6.78 -1.76
N CYS A 284 5.81 6.19 -2.62
CA CYS A 284 5.55 4.76 -2.57
C CYS A 284 6.53 4.00 -3.48
N THR A 285 6.91 4.61 -4.60
CA THR A 285 8.03 4.19 -5.44
C THR A 285 8.82 5.42 -5.88
N THR A 286 9.74 5.29 -6.86
CA THR A 286 10.39 6.45 -7.50
C THR A 286 9.44 7.24 -8.40
N THR A 287 8.37 6.62 -8.88
CA THR A 287 7.44 7.20 -9.87
C THR A 287 6.00 7.31 -9.36
N SER A 288 5.66 6.67 -8.24
CA SER A 288 4.34 6.73 -7.62
C SER A 288 4.40 7.40 -6.25
N ASN A 289 3.54 8.40 -6.07
CA ASN A 289 3.39 9.16 -4.85
C ASN A 289 1.91 9.21 -4.47
N SER A 290 1.57 9.42 -3.20
CA SER A 290 0.19 9.66 -2.82
C SER A 290 -0.25 11.05 -3.26
N GLU A 291 -1.54 11.34 -3.09
CA GLU A 291 -2.02 12.71 -2.99
C GLU A 291 -1.31 13.46 -1.85
N TRP A 292 -1.35 14.78 -1.91
CA TRP A 292 -0.82 15.65 -0.87
C TRP A 292 -1.76 15.71 0.33
N ASP A 293 -1.19 15.74 1.53
CA ASP A 293 -1.84 16.32 2.71
C ASP A 293 -1.30 17.73 2.93
N THR A 294 -2.21 18.65 3.24
CA THR A 294 -1.92 20.08 3.32
C THR A 294 -2.38 20.64 4.65
N THR A 295 -1.47 21.24 5.40
CA THR A 295 -1.75 21.84 6.72
C THR A 295 -1.38 23.32 6.71
N GLN A 296 -2.34 24.19 7.02
CA GLN A 296 -2.09 25.62 7.17
C GLN A 296 -1.40 25.91 8.52
N PHE A 297 -0.46 26.86 8.52
CA PHE A 297 0.12 27.41 9.73
C PHE A 297 0.53 28.87 9.53
N THR A 298 0.63 29.63 10.61
CA THR A 298 1.05 31.03 10.57
C THR A 298 2.24 31.24 11.49
N MET A 299 3.28 31.88 10.98
CA MET A 299 4.45 32.22 11.79
C MET A 299 4.10 33.30 12.81
N PRO A 300 4.59 33.21 14.06
CA PRO A 300 4.40 34.28 15.03
C PRO A 300 5.01 35.58 14.49
N VAL A 301 4.34 36.70 14.77
CA VAL A 301 4.90 38.01 14.47
C VAL A 301 6.03 38.26 15.47
N VAL A 302 7.20 38.64 14.97
CA VAL A 302 8.27 39.14 15.85
C VAL A 302 7.93 40.59 16.17
N ASN A 303 7.44 40.85 17.39
CA ASN A 303 7.28 42.21 17.86
C ASN A 303 8.66 42.79 18.18
N ASN A 304 9.16 43.64 17.29
CA ASN A 304 10.41 44.39 17.48
C ASN A 304 10.18 45.77 18.10
N CYS A 305 8.93 46.16 18.39
CA CYS A 305 8.62 47.36 19.15
C CYS A 305 8.73 47.06 20.65
N ALA A 306 9.91 47.30 21.19
CA ALA A 306 10.13 47.36 22.63
C ALA A 306 9.86 48.79 23.14
N MET A 307 9.23 48.91 24.31
CA MET A 307 8.91 50.21 24.90
C MET A 307 10.19 50.88 25.43
N PRO A 308 10.39 52.19 25.19
CA PRO A 308 11.44 52.95 25.89
C PRO A 308 11.22 52.90 27.40
N THR A 309 12.29 52.78 28.17
CA THR A 309 12.24 52.79 29.64
C THR A 309 12.80 54.09 30.20
N SER A 310 12.62 54.32 31.50
CA SER A 310 13.20 55.48 32.19
C SER A 310 12.85 56.83 31.54
N VAL A 311 11.60 57.00 31.12
CA VAL A 311 11.10 58.28 30.62
C VAL A 311 11.15 59.29 31.77
N THR A 312 11.94 60.35 31.60
CA THR A 312 12.11 61.40 32.61
C THR A 312 11.91 62.77 31.97
N ALA A 313 11.21 63.65 32.69
CA ALA A 313 11.11 65.04 32.34
C ALA A 313 12.36 65.78 32.84
N GLY A 314 12.96 66.59 31.96
CA GLY A 314 14.07 67.47 32.26
C GLY A 314 13.60 68.87 32.65
N THR A 315 14.41 69.88 32.32
CA THR A 315 14.08 71.28 32.57
C THR A 315 12.86 71.72 31.75
N ALA A 316 11.90 72.36 32.42
CA ALA A 316 10.75 73.01 31.80
C ALA A 316 10.80 74.52 32.00
N THR A 317 10.48 75.27 30.95
CA THR A 317 10.28 76.72 30.96
C THR A 317 8.80 77.04 30.69
N ALA A 318 8.46 78.33 30.60
CA ALA A 318 7.10 78.74 30.23
C ALA A 318 6.66 78.27 28.83
N THR A 319 7.60 77.91 27.93
CA THR A 319 7.29 77.55 26.53
C THR A 319 7.98 76.28 26.04
N THR A 320 8.85 75.64 26.83
CA THR A 320 9.59 74.44 26.42
C THR A 320 9.69 73.43 27.54
N ALA A 321 9.72 72.14 27.19
CA ALA A 321 10.00 71.05 28.12
C ALA A 321 10.89 70.01 27.43
N ALA A 322 11.89 69.51 28.15
CA ALA A 322 12.76 68.45 27.68
C ALA A 322 12.31 67.10 28.23
N PHE A 323 12.39 66.05 27.41
CA PHE A 323 12.17 64.66 27.82
C PHE A 323 13.37 63.81 27.42
N SER A 324 13.70 62.82 28.24
CA SER A 324 14.72 61.83 27.92
C SER A 324 14.23 60.43 28.30
N TRP A 325 14.74 59.42 27.60
CA TRP A 325 14.40 58.02 27.84
C TRP A 325 15.59 57.13 27.53
N THR A 326 15.56 55.91 28.05
CA THR A 326 16.49 54.85 27.67
C THR A 326 15.88 54.09 26.49
N ALA A 327 16.60 54.04 25.37
CA ALA A 327 16.20 53.25 24.21
C ALA A 327 16.15 51.75 24.57
N PRO A 328 15.16 50.98 24.07
CA PRO A 328 15.16 49.54 24.23
C PRO A 328 16.35 48.90 23.50
N SER A 329 16.68 47.65 23.86
CA SER A 329 17.75 46.88 23.23
C SER A 329 17.54 46.66 21.73
N THR A 330 16.29 46.66 21.26
CA THR A 330 15.93 46.69 19.83
C THR A 330 15.31 48.04 19.49
N VAL A 331 16.13 48.94 18.95
CA VAL A 331 15.69 50.30 18.59
C VAL A 331 14.68 50.25 17.43
N PRO A 332 13.52 50.92 17.53
CA PRO A 332 12.56 51.00 16.43
C PRO A 332 13.18 51.65 15.18
N SER A 333 13.01 51.03 14.01
CA SER A 333 13.59 51.54 12.75
C SER A 333 12.98 52.87 12.29
N ASN A 334 11.77 53.19 12.74
CA ASN A 334 11.03 54.40 12.37
C ASN A 334 11.14 55.52 13.44
N GLY A 335 12.04 55.37 14.42
CA GLY A 335 12.22 56.34 15.50
C GLY A 335 11.12 56.27 16.57
N TYR A 336 11.01 57.34 17.35
CA TYR A 336 10.04 57.47 18.45
C TYR A 336 9.04 58.58 18.10
N TYR A 337 7.75 58.32 18.38
CA TYR A 337 6.72 59.35 18.39
C TYR A 337 6.62 59.92 19.81
N TYR A 338 6.53 61.24 19.95
CA TYR A 338 6.41 61.97 21.21
C TYR A 338 5.21 62.92 21.19
#